data_AF-A0A9Q8Q4Y5-F1
#
_entry.id   AF-A0A9Q8Q4Y5-F1
#
_cell.length_a   1.000
_cell.length_b   1.000
_cell.length_c   1.000
_cell.angle_alpha   90.00
_cell.angle_beta   90.00
_cell.angle_gamma   90.00
#
_symmetry.space_group_name_H-M   'P 1'
#
loop_
_entity.id
_entity.type
_entity.pdbx_description
1 polymer ?
#
loop_
_entity_poly.entity_id
_entity_poly.type
_entity_poly.pdbx_seq_one_letter_code
_entity_poly.pdbx_strand_id
1 'polypeptide(L)'
;MSGRNERVSTYTSGSGETDGRNGEPKRNLWTSMLESVASGKKLPEKNLLVLGGTPESQREFLESLASSETGRHSDRQQSPPVANNFALGYTYYDVLDADQDDTLARVSLYLLSQPSTEFAPLISPLLTPETVQHTALVILLDWSQPHLWLRQVWNWIQVLEEVIGQVSSPARNEMEAIMSSWKERGRGGATVNLDGTPSATGSAGDGDGLLPLGPGEWAEPLGLPICVVCQNAQKMEFLEKNQGWKEPDFDTVLQYLRTILLRHGASLIYTSQNTPSQLPALIHSTLGITSLLKRQPLKHNVIDRDKIVVVPNWDSWGKIRILGGTFDAELVSRGWEEDIKLPPGSKAPTMEDEQPSSPDGSASARGPSAIAQYEYWCRDPNSGGLAVVESAMSDGTAVGVTSDDPQDFLERQLKILEAFKAKAPDTAGEGTLSSSTRRLNLGDEKSVKDHIGPVQFNMGGIQVDADDMLQRLKDRNAHAASPEPDESNDGGPSANLAKDFDNEQLQNFFSGLMNRTAGAADSPRS
;
A
#
# COMPACT_ATOMS: atom_id res chain seq x y z
N MET A 1 -0.36 66.53 -41.51
CA MET A 1 0.35 65.25 -41.44
C MET A 1 -0.42 64.32 -40.53
N SER A 2 -0.77 63.15 -41.08
CA SER A 2 -1.20 61.86 -40.53
C SER A 2 -1.48 61.66 -39.04
N GLY A 3 -2.53 60.87 -38.75
CA GLY A 3 -2.47 59.94 -37.61
C GLY A 3 -3.78 59.55 -36.90
N ARG A 4 -4.87 59.28 -37.61
CA ARG A 4 -6.11 58.66 -37.06
C ARG A 4 -6.09 57.16 -37.31
N ASN A 5 -6.43 56.33 -36.32
CA ASN A 5 -7.47 55.27 -36.39
C ASN A 5 -7.34 54.24 -35.25
N GLU A 6 -8.22 54.36 -34.27
CA GLU A 6 -8.80 53.20 -33.58
C GLU A 6 -9.69 52.46 -34.60
N ARG A 7 -9.43 51.17 -34.80
CA ARG A 7 -10.32 50.29 -35.55
C ARG A 7 -10.96 49.29 -34.60
N VAL A 8 -12.20 49.60 -34.23
CA VAL A 8 -13.25 48.65 -33.89
C VAL A 8 -13.40 47.68 -35.07
N SER A 9 -13.23 46.38 -34.83
CA SER A 9 -13.56 45.35 -35.82
C SER A 9 -15.08 45.19 -35.87
N THR A 10 -15.68 45.84 -36.85
CA THR A 10 -17.06 45.61 -37.29
C THR A 10 -17.14 44.24 -37.94
N TYR A 11 -18.01 43.38 -37.40
CA TYR A 11 -18.41 42.13 -38.05
C TYR A 11 -18.95 42.43 -39.45
N THR A 12 -18.32 41.85 -40.46
CA THR A 12 -18.83 41.83 -41.83
C THR A 12 -19.95 40.81 -41.90
N SER A 13 -21.19 41.25 -41.70
CA SER A 13 -22.38 40.53 -42.16
C SER A 13 -22.52 40.77 -43.66
N GLY A 14 -22.38 39.71 -44.46
CA GLY A 14 -22.73 39.75 -45.87
C GLY A 14 -22.09 38.63 -46.68
N SER A 15 -22.81 37.53 -46.87
CA SER A 15 -23.20 37.01 -48.20
C SER A 15 -23.90 35.65 -48.09
N GLY A 16 -25.17 35.60 -48.51
CA GLY A 16 -25.70 34.40 -49.18
C GLY A 16 -26.85 33.64 -48.53
N GLU A 17 -27.91 34.29 -48.04
CA GLU A 17 -29.21 33.62 -47.92
C GLU A 17 -29.76 33.37 -49.34
N THR A 18 -29.73 32.11 -49.76
CA THR A 18 -30.50 31.64 -50.92
C THR A 18 -31.64 30.79 -50.39
N ASP A 19 -32.84 31.37 -50.45
CA ASP A 19 -34.11 30.73 -50.13
C ASP A 19 -34.26 29.43 -50.93
N GLY A 20 -34.23 28.30 -50.23
CA GLY A 20 -34.67 27.02 -50.76
C GLY A 20 -36.18 26.97 -50.74
N ARG A 21 -36.81 26.75 -51.90
CA ARG A 21 -38.22 26.34 -51.96
C ARG A 21 -38.41 25.11 -51.08
N ASN A 22 -39.27 25.24 -50.07
CA ASN A 22 -39.59 24.28 -49.00
C ASN A 22 -38.69 24.40 -47.74
N GLY A 23 -38.87 25.47 -46.97
CA GLY A 23 -39.10 25.49 -45.51
C GLY A 23 -38.26 24.65 -44.53
N GLU A 24 -37.22 23.94 -44.95
CA GLU A 24 -36.29 23.26 -44.06
C GLU A 24 -35.00 24.10 -43.95
N PRO A 25 -34.56 24.43 -42.72
CA PRO A 25 -33.31 25.15 -42.55
C PRO A 25 -32.16 24.27 -43.03
N LYS A 26 -31.50 24.66 -44.13
CA LYS A 26 -30.23 24.07 -44.54
C LYS A 26 -29.23 24.30 -43.40
N ARG A 27 -29.07 23.30 -42.52
CA ARG A 27 -27.95 23.25 -41.57
C ARG A 27 -26.68 23.53 -42.36
N ASN A 28 -25.97 24.60 -42.02
CA ASN A 28 -24.75 24.98 -42.72
C ASN A 28 -23.81 23.77 -42.68
N LEU A 29 -23.45 23.22 -43.84
CA LEU A 29 -22.60 22.03 -43.94
C LEU A 29 -21.31 22.19 -43.13
N TRP A 30 -20.79 23.42 -43.06
CA TRP A 30 -19.66 23.81 -42.21
C TRP A 30 -19.95 23.73 -40.71
N THR A 31 -21.15 24.10 -40.25
CA THR A 31 -21.56 23.88 -38.85
C THR A 31 -21.81 22.41 -38.54
N SER A 32 -22.34 21.63 -39.48
CA SER A 32 -22.50 20.18 -39.31
C SER A 32 -21.16 19.45 -39.34
N MET A 33 -20.21 19.93 -40.12
CA MET A 33 -18.85 19.36 -40.20
C MET A 33 -18.01 19.79 -38.99
N LEU A 34 -18.13 21.04 -38.53
CA LEU A 34 -17.54 21.49 -37.26
C LEU A 34 -18.18 20.80 -36.06
N GLU A 35 -19.49 20.60 -36.04
CA GLU A 35 -20.18 19.84 -34.99
C GLU A 35 -19.81 18.36 -35.06
N SER A 36 -19.63 17.78 -36.25
CA SER A 36 -19.12 16.41 -36.43
C SER A 36 -17.65 16.25 -36.04
N VAL A 37 -16.82 17.28 -36.17
CA VAL A 37 -15.40 17.29 -35.80
C VAL A 37 -15.21 17.67 -34.32
N ALA A 38 -16.06 18.53 -33.76
CA ALA A 38 -16.17 18.80 -32.32
C ALA A 38 -16.81 17.63 -31.56
N SER A 39 -17.71 16.90 -32.22
CA SER A 39 -18.18 15.55 -31.87
C SER A 39 -17.15 14.46 -32.21
N GLY A 40 -15.99 14.83 -32.78
CA GLY A 40 -14.90 13.90 -33.04
C GLY A 40 -14.62 13.12 -31.76
N LYS A 41 -14.73 11.78 -31.85
CA LYS A 41 -14.74 10.81 -30.75
C LYS A 41 -14.18 11.38 -29.44
N LYS A 42 -15.04 12.00 -28.61
CA LYS A 42 -14.64 12.35 -27.24
C LYS A 42 -14.25 11.03 -26.60
N LEU A 43 -12.97 10.89 -26.24
CA LEU A 43 -12.47 9.67 -25.63
C LEU A 43 -13.33 9.38 -24.38
N PRO A 44 -13.81 8.14 -24.18
CA PRO A 44 -14.51 7.79 -22.97
C PRO A 44 -13.67 8.13 -21.74
N GLU A 45 -14.23 8.96 -20.84
CA GLU A 45 -13.57 9.37 -19.61
C GLU A 45 -13.97 8.41 -18.49
N LYS A 46 -12.97 7.85 -17.82
CA LYS A 46 -13.12 6.91 -16.71
C LYS A 46 -12.35 7.43 -15.50
N ASN A 47 -12.85 7.19 -14.30
CA ASN A 47 -12.27 7.73 -13.07
C ASN A 47 -11.87 6.59 -12.12
N LEU A 48 -10.69 6.72 -11.51
CA LEU A 48 -10.24 5.88 -10.41
C LEU A 48 -9.97 6.75 -9.19
N LEU A 49 -10.62 6.41 -8.07
CA LEU A 49 -10.26 6.96 -6.77
C LEU A 49 -9.31 5.96 -6.10
N VAL A 50 -8.03 6.30 -6.01
CA VAL A 50 -6.99 5.46 -5.42
C VAL A 50 -6.73 5.91 -4.00
N LEU A 51 -6.97 5.01 -3.05
CA LEU A 51 -7.00 5.25 -1.63
C LEU A 51 -5.89 4.45 -0.95
N GLY A 52 -5.08 5.10 -0.12
CA GLY A 52 -3.99 4.48 0.64
C GLY A 52 -2.66 4.46 -0.11
N GLY A 53 -1.75 3.65 0.43
CA GLY A 53 -0.37 3.58 -0.05
C GLY A 53 0.47 4.81 0.29
N THR A 54 1.71 4.81 -0.20
CA THR A 54 2.63 5.95 -0.14
C THR A 54 2.75 6.58 -1.53
N PRO A 55 3.31 7.79 -1.67
CA PRO A 55 3.66 8.36 -2.97
C PRO A 55 4.38 7.38 -3.90
N GLU A 56 5.29 6.57 -3.35
CA GLU A 56 6.08 5.57 -4.07
C GLU A 56 5.21 4.38 -4.48
N SER A 57 4.38 3.85 -3.57
CA SER A 57 3.53 2.70 -3.86
C SER A 57 2.40 3.05 -4.84
N GLN A 58 1.88 4.28 -4.79
CA GLN A 58 0.93 4.81 -5.79
C GLN A 58 1.58 4.93 -7.17
N ARG A 59 2.85 5.37 -7.23
CA ARG A 59 3.61 5.39 -8.49
C ARG A 59 3.85 3.98 -9.02
N GLU A 60 4.20 3.03 -8.16
CA GLU A 60 4.35 1.61 -8.54
C GLU A 60 3.04 1.02 -9.06
N PHE A 61 1.91 1.33 -8.40
CA PHE A 61 0.58 0.95 -8.86
C PHE A 61 0.28 1.50 -10.26
N LEU A 62 0.54 2.79 -10.49
CA LEU A 62 0.37 3.43 -11.79
C LEU A 62 1.22 2.79 -12.89
N GLU A 63 2.47 2.45 -12.58
CA GLU A 63 3.36 1.75 -13.50
C GLU A 63 2.85 0.34 -13.82
N SER A 64 2.44 -0.42 -12.80
CA SER A 64 1.84 -1.74 -13.01
C SER A 64 0.52 -1.70 -13.77
N LEU A 65 -0.23 -0.60 -13.68
CA LEU A 65 -1.51 -0.41 -14.36
C LEU A 65 -1.33 0.04 -15.82
N ALA A 66 -0.33 0.88 -16.08
CA ALA A 66 -0.01 1.39 -17.42
C ALA A 66 0.87 0.41 -18.23
N SER A 67 1.59 -0.50 -17.58
CA SER A 67 2.39 -1.53 -18.25
C SER A 67 1.48 -2.57 -18.89
N SER A 68 1.13 -2.35 -20.17
CA SER A 68 0.46 -3.35 -21.01
C SER A 68 1.41 -4.53 -21.30
N GLU A 69 0.86 -5.75 -21.33
CA GLU A 69 1.57 -7.03 -21.54
C GLU A 69 2.41 -7.09 -22.84
N THR A 70 2.24 -6.14 -23.76
CA THR A 70 2.83 -6.16 -25.10
C THR A 70 3.46 -4.83 -25.49
N GLY A 71 4.68 -4.55 -25.04
CA GLY A 71 5.54 -3.63 -25.82
C GLY A 71 6.69 -2.95 -25.09
N ARG A 72 7.91 -3.38 -25.41
CA ARG A 72 9.18 -2.65 -25.24
C ARG A 72 9.30 -1.39 -26.13
N HIS A 73 8.20 -0.72 -26.43
CA HIS A 73 8.12 0.46 -27.31
C HIS A 73 7.51 1.70 -26.62
N SER A 74 7.48 1.72 -25.29
CA SER A 74 7.04 2.88 -24.49
C SER A 74 8.12 3.97 -24.36
N ASP A 75 8.74 4.38 -25.48
CA ASP A 75 9.73 5.47 -25.47
C ASP A 75 9.11 6.83 -25.87
N ARG A 76 7.77 6.89 -26.01
CA ARG A 76 7.08 8.08 -26.54
C ARG A 76 5.89 8.61 -25.77
N GLN A 77 5.38 7.89 -24.77
CA GLN A 77 4.35 8.40 -23.87
C GLN A 77 4.98 8.65 -22.50
N GLN A 78 5.45 9.86 -22.30
CA GLN A 78 5.90 10.34 -20.99
C GLN A 78 4.67 10.38 -20.09
N SER A 79 4.58 9.47 -19.11
CA SER A 79 3.46 9.47 -18.17
C SER A 79 3.42 10.83 -17.45
N PRO A 80 2.24 11.46 -17.34
CA PRO A 80 2.15 12.77 -16.72
C PRO A 80 2.62 12.67 -15.25
N PRO A 81 3.33 13.70 -14.75
CA PRO A 81 3.84 13.68 -13.39
C PRO A 81 2.70 13.56 -12.39
N VAL A 82 2.93 12.78 -11.34
CA VAL A 82 1.97 12.58 -10.25
C VAL A 82 2.01 13.81 -9.34
N ALA A 83 0.90 14.53 -9.24
CA ALA A 83 0.81 15.74 -8.42
C ALA A 83 0.31 15.44 -7.00
N ASN A 84 1.10 14.76 -6.15
CA ASN A 84 0.64 14.23 -4.85
C ASN A 84 1.15 14.98 -3.60
N ASN A 85 1.70 16.19 -3.74
CA ASN A 85 2.43 16.84 -2.63
C ASN A 85 1.57 17.57 -1.58
N PHE A 86 0.36 18.06 -1.89
CA PHE A 86 -0.35 18.98 -0.98
C PHE A 86 -1.89 18.91 -0.99
N ALA A 87 -2.51 18.03 -1.77
CA ALA A 87 -3.97 17.93 -1.89
C ALA A 87 -4.38 16.54 -2.43
N LEU A 88 -5.58 16.46 -3.02
CA LEU A 88 -5.97 15.33 -3.84
C LEU A 88 -5.00 15.20 -5.02
N GLY A 89 -4.25 14.10 -5.05
CA GLY A 89 -3.33 13.84 -6.15
C GLY A 89 -4.08 13.60 -7.44
N TYR A 90 -3.52 14.05 -8.56
CA TYR A 90 -4.12 13.82 -9.87
C TYR A 90 -3.09 13.37 -10.89
N THR A 91 -3.48 12.39 -11.71
CA THR A 91 -2.78 12.00 -12.93
C THR A 91 -3.78 11.32 -13.88
N TYR A 92 -3.36 11.03 -15.10
CA TYR A 92 -4.19 10.30 -16.06
C TYR A 92 -3.31 9.46 -16.98
N TYR A 93 -3.92 8.47 -17.62
CA TYR A 93 -3.29 7.77 -18.74
C TYR A 93 -4.34 7.36 -19.77
N ASP A 94 -3.87 7.16 -21.00
CA ASP A 94 -4.69 6.70 -22.10
C ASP A 94 -4.55 5.19 -22.23
N VAL A 95 -5.68 4.48 -22.26
CA VAL A 95 -5.72 3.02 -22.45
C VAL A 95 -5.76 2.73 -23.94
N LEU A 96 -4.74 2.04 -24.44
CA LEU A 96 -4.65 1.60 -25.82
C LEU A 96 -5.27 0.21 -26.01
N ASP A 97 -5.78 -0.09 -27.20
CA ASP A 97 -6.24 -1.43 -27.57
C ASP A 97 -5.04 -2.39 -27.73
N ALA A 98 -5.33 -3.67 -27.97
CA ALA A 98 -4.34 -4.74 -27.96
C ALA A 98 -3.22 -4.58 -29.03
N ASP A 99 -3.48 -3.86 -30.12
CA ASP A 99 -2.51 -3.53 -31.16
C ASP A 99 -1.70 -2.26 -30.87
N GLN A 100 -2.02 -1.55 -29.79
CA GLN A 100 -1.39 -0.29 -29.37
C GLN A 100 -1.60 0.88 -30.34
N ASP A 101 -2.58 0.80 -31.26
CA ASP A 101 -2.84 1.87 -32.24
C ASP A 101 -4.05 2.73 -31.82
N ASP A 102 -5.15 2.09 -31.42
CA ASP A 102 -6.38 2.78 -31.03
C ASP A 102 -6.45 3.09 -29.54
N THR A 103 -6.82 4.33 -29.18
CA THR A 103 -7.12 4.70 -27.78
C THR A 103 -8.57 4.35 -27.43
N LEU A 104 -8.75 3.47 -26.44
CA LEU A 104 -10.05 3.00 -25.98
C LEU A 104 -10.73 3.97 -25.01
N ALA A 105 -9.97 4.53 -24.06
CA ALA A 105 -10.48 5.41 -23.02
C ALA A 105 -9.35 6.20 -22.37
N ARG A 106 -9.70 7.33 -21.72
CA ARG A 106 -8.82 8.06 -20.81
C ARG A 106 -9.22 7.73 -19.38
N VAL A 107 -8.26 7.28 -18.58
CA VAL A 107 -8.45 6.98 -17.16
C VAL A 107 -7.80 8.08 -16.32
N SER A 108 -8.64 8.86 -15.65
CA SER A 108 -8.27 9.88 -14.67
C SER A 108 -8.13 9.23 -13.30
N LEU A 109 -7.02 9.49 -12.60
CA LEU A 109 -6.76 8.96 -11.26
C LEU A 109 -6.70 10.09 -10.26
N TYR A 110 -7.47 9.95 -9.19
CA TYR A 110 -7.48 10.82 -8.03
C TYR A 110 -6.88 10.04 -6.86
N LEU A 111 -5.75 10.52 -6.33
CA LEU A 111 -4.92 9.79 -5.38
C LEU A 111 -5.02 10.40 -3.99
N LEU A 112 -5.30 9.57 -2.99
CA LEU A 112 -5.38 9.99 -1.60
C LEU A 112 -4.65 9.00 -0.69
N SER A 113 -3.55 9.45 -0.06
CA SER A 113 -2.70 8.55 0.74
C SER A 113 -3.20 8.34 2.16
N GLN A 114 -3.96 9.29 2.73
CA GLN A 114 -4.38 9.26 4.14
C GLN A 114 -5.92 9.26 4.26
N PRO A 115 -6.49 8.42 5.15
CA PRO A 115 -7.92 8.37 5.38
C PRO A 115 -8.35 9.53 6.28
N SER A 116 -8.46 10.73 5.70
CA SER A 116 -8.99 11.91 6.37
C SER A 116 -10.31 12.33 5.74
N THR A 117 -11.30 12.61 6.59
CA THR A 117 -12.62 13.11 6.19
C THR A 117 -12.57 14.52 5.61
N GLU A 118 -11.46 15.25 5.81
CA GLU A 118 -11.23 16.58 5.22
C GLU A 118 -11.17 16.55 3.69
N PHE A 119 -10.90 15.38 3.09
CA PHE A 119 -10.89 15.18 1.65
C PHE A 119 -12.29 14.90 1.08
N ALA A 120 -13.29 14.61 1.91
CA ALA A 120 -14.66 14.39 1.46
C ALA A 120 -15.22 15.50 0.55
N PRO A 121 -15.09 16.81 0.89
CA PRO A 121 -15.55 17.90 0.02
C PRO A 121 -14.77 18.03 -1.30
N LEU A 122 -13.59 17.42 -1.41
CA LEU A 122 -12.81 17.38 -2.65
C LEU A 122 -13.25 16.23 -3.58
N ILE A 123 -13.66 15.11 -2.99
CA ILE A 123 -14.08 13.91 -3.73
C ILE A 123 -15.55 13.98 -4.12
N SER A 124 -16.43 14.46 -3.23
CA SER A 124 -17.88 14.50 -3.46
C SER A 124 -18.28 15.19 -4.77
N PRO A 125 -17.69 16.34 -5.17
CA PRO A 125 -18.00 16.99 -6.46
C PRO A 125 -17.61 16.18 -7.70
N LEU A 126 -16.71 15.20 -7.57
CA LEU A 126 -16.30 14.32 -8.67
C LEU A 126 -17.36 13.24 -8.95
N LEU A 127 -18.25 12.97 -7.99
CA LEU A 127 -19.30 11.95 -8.05
C LEU A 127 -20.63 12.60 -8.48
N THR A 128 -20.78 12.82 -9.78
CA THR A 128 -22.00 13.32 -10.41
C THR A 128 -22.80 12.16 -11.01
N PRO A 129 -24.09 12.34 -11.33
CA PRO A 129 -24.90 11.28 -11.96
C PRO A 129 -24.28 10.71 -13.24
N GLU A 130 -23.54 11.53 -13.99
CA GLU A 130 -22.89 11.13 -15.23
C GLU A 130 -21.57 10.38 -14.99
N THR A 131 -20.82 10.73 -13.94
CA THR A 131 -19.49 10.18 -13.68
C THR A 131 -19.51 8.92 -12.82
N VAL A 132 -20.51 8.71 -11.97
CA VAL A 132 -20.56 7.55 -11.06
C VAL A 132 -20.54 6.20 -11.79
N GLN A 133 -21.21 6.10 -12.95
CA GLN A 133 -21.18 4.91 -13.82
C GLN A 133 -19.80 4.62 -14.45
N HIS A 134 -18.88 5.57 -14.36
CA HIS A 134 -17.55 5.50 -14.95
C HIS A 134 -16.46 5.59 -13.88
N THR A 135 -16.82 5.49 -12.61
CA THR A 135 -15.90 5.62 -11.47
C THR A 135 -15.76 4.29 -10.74
N ALA A 136 -14.52 3.93 -10.39
CA ALA A 136 -14.23 2.79 -9.52
C ALA A 136 -13.28 3.20 -8.39
N LEU A 137 -13.35 2.45 -7.29
CA LEU A 137 -12.51 2.64 -6.10
C LEU A 137 -11.37 1.62 -6.10
N VAL A 138 -10.17 2.08 -5.75
CA VAL A 138 -9.01 1.23 -5.53
C VAL A 138 -8.47 1.48 -4.14
N ILE A 139 -8.37 0.44 -3.30
CA ILE A 139 -7.71 0.53 -1.99
C ILE A 139 -6.36 -0.17 -2.09
N LEU A 140 -5.28 0.56 -1.80
CA LEU A 140 -3.92 0.05 -1.78
C LEU A 140 -3.55 -0.41 -0.37
N LEU A 141 -3.18 -1.68 -0.26
CA LEU A 141 -2.62 -2.30 0.95
C LEU A 141 -1.16 -2.73 0.67
N ASP A 142 -0.35 -2.88 1.72
CA ASP A 142 1.05 -3.31 1.60
C ASP A 142 1.31 -4.55 2.47
N TRP A 143 1.93 -5.57 1.87
CA TRP A 143 2.39 -6.78 2.54
C TRP A 143 3.49 -6.55 3.59
N SER A 144 3.99 -5.32 3.77
CA SER A 144 4.81 -4.96 4.93
C SER A 144 4.03 -4.90 6.24
N GLN A 145 2.72 -4.62 6.18
CA GLN A 145 1.88 -4.40 7.36
C GLN A 145 0.54 -5.15 7.24
N PRO A 146 0.54 -6.48 7.00
CA PRO A 146 -0.69 -7.24 6.82
C PRO A 146 -1.62 -7.19 8.04
N HIS A 147 -1.05 -7.02 9.24
CA HIS A 147 -1.77 -6.85 10.49
C HIS A 147 -2.75 -5.67 10.49
N LEU A 148 -2.51 -4.60 9.70
CA LEU A 148 -3.38 -3.42 9.70
C LEU A 148 -4.50 -3.48 8.66
N TRP A 149 -4.56 -4.50 7.81
CA TRP A 149 -5.37 -4.47 6.60
C TRP A 149 -6.86 -4.29 6.85
N LEU A 150 -7.45 -5.03 7.81
CA LEU A 150 -8.86 -4.88 8.13
C LEU A 150 -9.18 -3.48 8.65
N ARG A 151 -8.34 -2.94 9.55
CA ARG A 151 -8.46 -1.57 10.05
C ARG A 151 -8.29 -0.53 8.94
N GLN A 152 -7.35 -0.73 8.02
CA GLN A 152 -7.11 0.17 6.89
C GLN A 152 -8.31 0.21 5.95
N VAL A 153 -8.86 -0.96 5.58
CA VAL A 153 -10.08 -1.05 4.76
C VAL A 153 -11.25 -0.36 5.48
N TRP A 154 -11.43 -0.62 6.78
CA TRP A 154 -12.48 -0.01 7.59
C TRP A 154 -12.37 1.53 7.62
N ASN A 155 -11.17 2.08 7.86
CA ASN A 155 -10.93 3.53 7.84
C ASN A 155 -11.30 4.15 6.48
N TRP A 156 -11.01 3.46 5.37
CA TRP A 156 -11.40 3.94 4.04
C TRP A 156 -12.90 3.89 3.81
N ILE A 157 -13.59 2.85 4.30
CA ILE A 157 -15.05 2.77 4.25
C ILE A 157 -15.67 3.93 5.01
N GLN A 158 -15.16 4.27 6.20
CA GLN A 158 -15.65 5.42 6.99
C GLN A 158 -15.51 6.75 6.22
N VAL A 159 -14.39 6.97 5.54
CA VAL A 159 -14.20 8.16 4.68
C VAL A 159 -15.16 8.13 3.48
N LEU A 160 -15.37 6.96 2.88
CA LEU A 160 -16.30 6.80 1.74
C LEU A 160 -17.75 7.04 2.14
N GLU A 161 -18.18 6.59 3.31
CA GLU A 161 -19.53 6.88 3.84
C GLU A 161 -19.75 8.37 4.02
N GLU A 162 -18.75 9.10 4.54
CA GLU A 162 -18.81 10.57 4.65
C GLU A 162 -18.89 11.24 3.26
N VAL A 163 -18.07 10.79 2.29
CA VAL A 163 -18.13 11.25 0.89
C VAL A 163 -19.53 11.03 0.32
N ILE A 164 -20.05 9.82 0.42
CA ILE A 164 -21.38 9.43 -0.09
C ILE A 164 -22.46 10.23 0.63
N GLY A 165 -22.29 10.56 1.91
CA GLY A 165 -23.14 11.44 2.72
C GLY A 165 -23.20 12.89 2.21
N GLN A 166 -22.23 13.33 1.41
CA GLN A 166 -22.19 14.66 0.79
C GLN A 166 -22.65 14.68 -0.68
N VAL A 167 -22.69 13.53 -1.34
CA VAL A 167 -23.12 13.40 -2.75
C VAL A 167 -24.59 13.79 -2.97
N SER A 168 -24.91 14.36 -4.12
CA SER A 168 -26.30 14.74 -4.47
C SER A 168 -27.25 13.53 -4.56
N SER A 169 -28.54 13.72 -4.24
CA SER A 169 -29.54 12.64 -4.34
C SER A 169 -29.64 11.99 -5.75
N PRO A 170 -29.58 12.74 -6.86
CA PRO A 170 -29.57 12.12 -8.19
C PRO A 170 -28.39 11.18 -8.41
N ALA A 171 -27.19 11.55 -7.94
CA ALA A 171 -26.02 10.70 -8.07
C ALA A 171 -26.12 9.45 -7.19
N ARG A 172 -26.71 9.54 -5.99
CA ARG A 172 -26.98 8.38 -5.14
C ARG A 172 -27.94 7.38 -5.80
N ASN A 173 -29.00 7.86 -6.44
CA ASN A 173 -29.94 6.99 -7.15
C ASN A 173 -29.24 6.23 -8.28
N GLU A 174 -28.33 6.89 -9.02
CA GLU A 174 -27.50 6.23 -10.03
C GLU A 174 -26.55 5.21 -9.40
N MET A 175 -25.94 5.51 -8.25
CA MET A 175 -25.10 4.55 -7.52
C MET A 175 -25.90 3.29 -7.13
N GLU A 176 -27.14 3.41 -6.66
CA GLU A 176 -28.00 2.26 -6.36
C GLU A 176 -28.33 1.42 -7.62
N ALA A 177 -28.60 2.07 -8.75
CA ALA A 177 -28.85 1.40 -10.02
C ALA A 177 -27.59 0.66 -10.52
N ILE A 178 -26.42 1.30 -10.43
CA ILE A 178 -25.13 0.71 -10.74
C ILE A 178 -24.90 -0.53 -9.86
N MET A 179 -25.06 -0.43 -8.55
CA MET A 179 -24.89 -1.57 -7.62
C MET A 179 -25.85 -2.73 -7.94
N SER A 180 -27.07 -2.43 -8.37
CA SER A 180 -28.02 -3.47 -8.81
C SER A 180 -27.51 -4.20 -10.05
N SER A 181 -26.99 -3.49 -11.05
CA SER A 181 -26.38 -4.13 -12.23
C SER A 181 -25.11 -4.94 -11.90
N TRP A 182 -24.33 -4.47 -10.92
CA TRP A 182 -23.07 -5.07 -10.55
C TRP A 182 -23.22 -6.41 -9.81
N LYS A 183 -24.38 -6.67 -9.18
CA LYS A 183 -24.71 -7.97 -8.58
C LYS A 183 -24.73 -9.12 -9.60
N GLU A 184 -24.95 -8.83 -10.87
CA GLU A 184 -25.06 -9.83 -11.94
C GLU A 184 -23.82 -9.85 -12.85
N ARG A 185 -23.09 -8.73 -12.94
CA ARG A 185 -22.00 -8.52 -13.89
C ARG A 185 -20.85 -9.52 -13.71
N GLY A 186 -20.53 -10.28 -14.75
CA GLY A 186 -19.45 -11.28 -14.71
C GLY A 186 -19.76 -12.53 -13.88
N ARG A 187 -21.00 -12.69 -13.39
CA ARG A 187 -21.44 -13.89 -12.68
C ARG A 187 -21.66 -15.05 -13.67
N GLY A 188 -21.37 -16.28 -13.25
CA GLY A 188 -21.59 -17.47 -14.09
C GLY A 188 -23.07 -17.59 -14.51
N GLY A 189 -23.32 -17.67 -15.82
CA GLY A 189 -24.67 -17.70 -16.37
C GLY A 189 -25.33 -16.33 -16.56
N ALA A 190 -24.66 -15.23 -16.20
CA ALA A 190 -25.16 -13.89 -16.46
C ALA A 190 -25.11 -13.52 -17.94
N THR A 191 -26.00 -12.61 -18.34
CA THR A 191 -26.07 -12.04 -19.68
C THR A 191 -25.02 -10.96 -19.93
N VAL A 192 -24.28 -10.56 -18.90
CA VAL A 192 -23.30 -9.45 -18.96
C VAL A 192 -21.95 -9.92 -18.42
N ASN A 193 -20.90 -9.72 -19.20
CA ASN A 193 -19.52 -9.99 -18.82
C ASN A 193 -19.01 -8.98 -17.78
N LEU A 194 -17.84 -9.22 -17.17
CA LEU A 194 -17.27 -8.29 -16.20
C LEU A 194 -16.97 -6.90 -16.78
N ASP A 195 -16.76 -6.77 -18.09
CA ASP A 195 -16.54 -5.48 -18.76
C ASP A 195 -17.84 -4.76 -19.13
N GLY A 196 -19.01 -5.31 -18.77
CA GLY A 196 -20.31 -4.72 -19.07
C GLY A 196 -20.84 -5.07 -20.46
N THR A 197 -20.08 -5.83 -21.26
CA THR A 197 -20.54 -6.26 -22.58
C THR A 197 -21.49 -7.46 -22.49
N PRO A 198 -22.40 -7.62 -23.47
CA PRO A 198 -23.23 -8.82 -23.54
C PRO A 198 -22.39 -10.10 -23.59
N SER A 199 -22.77 -11.08 -22.78
CA SER A 199 -22.14 -12.38 -22.74
C SER A 199 -22.72 -13.30 -23.81
N ALA A 200 -21.85 -13.99 -24.55
CA ALA A 200 -22.27 -14.94 -25.59
C ALA A 200 -23.01 -16.16 -25.00
N THR A 201 -22.79 -16.47 -23.72
CA THR A 201 -23.43 -17.59 -23.01
C THR A 201 -24.82 -17.27 -22.48
N GLY A 202 -25.21 -15.99 -22.40
CA GLY A 202 -26.53 -15.56 -21.93
C GLY A 202 -27.65 -15.63 -22.98
N SER A 203 -27.32 -15.99 -24.22
CA SER A 203 -28.24 -15.95 -25.37
C SER A 203 -28.95 -17.27 -25.68
N ALA A 204 -28.74 -18.33 -24.87
CA ALA A 204 -29.05 -19.71 -25.25
C ALA A 204 -30.14 -20.43 -24.40
N GLY A 205 -30.83 -19.79 -23.46
CA GLY A 205 -31.91 -20.43 -22.71
C GLY A 205 -32.61 -19.48 -21.75
N ASP A 206 -33.89 -19.79 -21.44
CA ASP A 206 -34.83 -19.00 -20.63
C ASP A 206 -34.19 -18.09 -19.58
N GLY A 207 -34.57 -16.81 -19.61
CA GLY A 207 -33.94 -15.69 -18.90
C GLY A 207 -34.10 -15.65 -17.38
N ASP A 208 -33.95 -16.78 -16.69
CA ASP A 208 -34.03 -16.91 -15.23
C ASP A 208 -33.04 -17.96 -14.67
N GLY A 209 -31.84 -18.02 -15.26
CA GLY A 209 -30.78 -18.96 -14.87
C GLY A 209 -29.84 -18.46 -13.75
N LEU A 210 -30.04 -17.24 -13.26
CA LEU A 210 -29.21 -16.68 -12.19
C LEU A 210 -29.63 -17.26 -10.85
N LEU A 211 -28.75 -18.06 -10.24
CA LEU A 211 -28.93 -18.48 -8.85
C LEU A 211 -29.03 -17.24 -7.94
N PRO A 212 -29.81 -17.27 -6.86
CA PRO A 212 -29.80 -16.18 -5.89
C PRO A 212 -28.39 -15.95 -5.35
N LEU A 213 -28.14 -14.73 -4.85
CA LEU A 213 -26.89 -14.39 -4.18
C LEU A 213 -26.68 -15.28 -2.95
N GLY A 214 -25.44 -15.72 -2.76
CA GLY A 214 -25.04 -16.47 -1.59
C GLY A 214 -24.99 -15.62 -0.31
N PRO A 215 -24.82 -16.24 0.85
CA PRO A 215 -24.68 -15.51 2.10
C PRO A 215 -23.44 -14.60 2.06
N GLY A 216 -23.61 -13.36 2.53
CA GLY A 216 -22.58 -12.34 2.54
C GLY A 216 -22.29 -11.70 1.18
N GLU A 217 -22.78 -12.21 0.05
CA GLU A 217 -22.57 -11.59 -1.27
C GLU A 217 -23.38 -10.29 -1.39
N TRP A 218 -22.70 -9.16 -1.62
CA TRP A 218 -23.32 -7.84 -1.79
C TRP A 218 -24.24 -7.40 -0.63
N ALA A 219 -23.91 -7.81 0.59
CA ALA A 219 -24.65 -7.42 1.78
C ALA A 219 -24.58 -5.91 2.07
N GLU A 220 -23.44 -5.27 1.76
CA GLU A 220 -23.14 -3.87 2.11
C GLU A 220 -22.47 -3.14 0.92
N PRO A 221 -23.17 -2.92 -0.20
CA PRO A 221 -22.60 -2.21 -1.35
C PRO A 221 -22.29 -0.74 -1.03
N LEU A 222 -21.11 -0.25 -1.41
CA LEU A 222 -20.68 1.14 -1.14
C LEU A 222 -21.01 2.12 -2.29
N GLY A 223 -21.90 1.75 -3.21
CA GLY A 223 -22.33 2.62 -4.32
C GLY A 223 -21.37 2.70 -5.52
N LEU A 224 -20.11 2.28 -5.38
CA LEU A 224 -19.12 2.18 -6.46
C LEU A 224 -18.42 0.82 -6.43
N PRO A 225 -17.98 0.28 -7.58
CA PRO A 225 -17.20 -0.95 -7.62
C PRO A 225 -15.82 -0.76 -6.98
N ILE A 226 -15.38 -1.74 -6.19
CA ILE A 226 -14.15 -1.67 -5.40
C ILE A 226 -13.15 -2.74 -5.86
N CYS A 227 -11.88 -2.34 -5.95
CA CYS A 227 -10.74 -3.23 -6.11
C CYS A 227 -9.74 -3.01 -4.99
N VAL A 228 -9.40 -4.06 -4.25
CA VAL A 228 -8.33 -4.03 -3.25
C VAL A 228 -7.07 -4.60 -3.86
N VAL A 229 -6.00 -3.83 -3.84
CA VAL A 229 -4.69 -4.20 -4.40
C VAL A 229 -3.70 -4.33 -3.25
N CYS A 230 -3.26 -5.55 -2.97
CA CYS A 230 -2.22 -5.81 -1.97
C CYS A 230 -0.86 -5.82 -2.65
N GLN A 231 -0.13 -4.71 -2.50
CA GLN A 231 1.16 -4.50 -3.11
C GLN A 231 2.28 -5.22 -2.35
N ASN A 232 3.42 -5.34 -3.01
CA ASN A 232 4.65 -5.94 -2.49
C ASN A 232 4.51 -7.40 -2.03
N ALA A 233 3.77 -8.24 -2.76
CA ALA A 233 3.61 -9.65 -2.38
C ALA A 233 4.93 -10.45 -2.29
N GLN A 234 6.03 -9.96 -2.90
CA GLN A 234 7.37 -10.50 -2.65
C GLN A 234 7.80 -10.46 -1.17
N LYS A 235 7.22 -9.58 -0.33
CA LYS A 235 7.47 -9.51 1.12
C LYS A 235 6.89 -10.71 1.88
N MET A 236 6.01 -11.52 1.28
CA MET A 236 5.54 -12.77 1.89
C MET A 236 6.71 -13.73 2.16
N GLU A 237 7.71 -13.76 1.27
CA GLU A 237 8.92 -14.58 1.47
C GLU A 237 9.73 -14.10 2.68
N PHE A 238 9.76 -12.78 2.94
CA PHE A 238 10.39 -12.23 4.14
C PHE A 238 9.64 -12.65 5.41
N LEU A 239 8.31 -12.61 5.42
CA LEU A 239 7.50 -13.06 6.57
C LEU A 239 7.72 -14.54 6.88
N GLU A 240 7.82 -15.39 5.85
CA GLU A 240 8.10 -16.82 6.03
C GLU A 240 9.49 -17.07 6.62
N LYS A 241 10.53 -16.41 6.08
CA LYS A 241 11.92 -16.63 6.49
C LYS A 241 12.27 -15.99 7.82
N ASN A 242 11.78 -14.78 8.08
CA ASN A 242 12.22 -13.95 9.21
C ASN A 242 11.23 -13.96 10.37
N GLN A 243 9.94 -14.19 10.10
CA GLN A 243 8.86 -14.05 11.09
C GLN A 243 8.11 -15.37 11.34
N GLY A 244 8.57 -16.46 10.73
CA GLY A 244 8.07 -17.80 10.99
C GLY A 244 6.70 -18.11 10.39
N TRP A 245 6.15 -17.23 9.55
CA TRP A 245 4.88 -17.44 8.88
C TRP A 245 4.90 -18.71 8.04
N LYS A 246 3.74 -19.37 7.97
CA LYS A 246 3.50 -20.60 7.21
C LYS A 246 2.36 -20.39 6.22
N GLU A 247 2.20 -21.34 5.29
CA GLU A 247 1.13 -21.31 4.30
C GLU A 247 -0.27 -21.07 4.91
N PRO A 248 -0.65 -21.74 6.03
CA PRO A 248 -1.93 -21.49 6.67
C PRO A 248 -2.12 -20.05 7.19
N ASP A 249 -1.03 -19.34 7.50
CA ASP A 249 -1.11 -17.94 7.94
C ASP A 249 -1.46 -17.04 6.74
N PHE A 250 -0.82 -17.27 5.59
CA PHE A 250 -1.17 -16.55 4.36
C PHE A 250 -2.61 -16.87 3.89
N ASP A 251 -3.03 -18.12 4.01
CA ASP A 251 -4.40 -18.55 3.73
C ASP A 251 -5.41 -17.84 4.64
N THR A 252 -5.10 -17.74 5.94
CA THR A 252 -5.97 -17.09 6.91
C THR A 252 -6.11 -15.60 6.60
N VAL A 253 -5.02 -14.88 6.29
CA VAL A 253 -5.08 -13.49 5.82
C VAL A 253 -5.99 -13.37 4.60
N LEU A 254 -5.82 -14.25 3.61
CA LEU A 254 -6.63 -14.26 2.41
C LEU A 254 -8.11 -14.56 2.69
N GLN A 255 -8.40 -15.47 3.62
CA GLN A 255 -9.77 -15.81 4.04
C GLN A 255 -10.47 -14.63 4.71
N TYR A 256 -9.79 -13.87 5.58
CA TYR A 256 -10.32 -12.64 6.18
C TYR A 256 -10.65 -11.60 5.12
N LEU A 257 -9.68 -11.27 4.26
CA LEU A 257 -9.89 -10.30 3.17
C LEU A 257 -11.05 -10.71 2.25
N ARG A 258 -11.07 -11.95 1.77
CA ARG A 258 -12.15 -12.44 0.91
C ARG A 258 -13.51 -12.35 1.58
N THR A 259 -13.59 -12.63 2.88
CA THR A 259 -14.86 -12.59 3.63
C THR A 259 -15.42 -11.17 3.75
N ILE A 260 -14.60 -10.19 4.11
CA ILE A 260 -15.05 -8.79 4.24
C ILE A 260 -15.36 -8.19 2.86
N LEU A 261 -14.55 -8.49 1.84
CA LEU A 261 -14.69 -7.95 0.49
C LEU A 261 -15.90 -8.52 -0.25
N LEU A 262 -16.29 -9.76 0.07
CA LEU A 262 -17.52 -10.37 -0.44
C LEU A 262 -18.78 -9.55 -0.09
N ARG A 263 -18.82 -8.96 1.11
CA ARG A 263 -19.93 -8.09 1.54
C ARG A 263 -20.09 -6.86 0.66
N HIS A 264 -18.97 -6.33 0.16
CA HIS A 264 -18.95 -5.14 -0.68
C HIS A 264 -18.97 -5.45 -2.19
N GLY A 265 -18.96 -6.73 -2.59
CA GLY A 265 -18.84 -7.13 -3.99
C GLY A 265 -17.49 -6.75 -4.61
N ALA A 266 -16.46 -6.57 -3.78
CA ALA A 266 -15.16 -6.08 -4.20
C ALA A 266 -14.29 -7.19 -4.82
N SER A 267 -13.33 -6.76 -5.63
CA SER A 267 -12.25 -7.62 -6.13
C SER A 267 -10.99 -7.51 -5.27
N LEU A 268 -10.14 -8.52 -5.35
CA LEU A 268 -8.85 -8.59 -4.65
C LEU A 268 -7.76 -9.04 -5.61
N ILE A 269 -6.62 -8.36 -5.61
CA ILE A 269 -5.44 -8.76 -6.39
C ILE A 269 -4.16 -8.50 -5.61
N TYR A 270 -3.21 -9.43 -5.72
CA TYR A 270 -1.85 -9.23 -5.21
C TYR A 270 -0.93 -8.84 -6.35
N THR A 271 -0.04 -7.89 -6.07
CA THR A 271 0.96 -7.43 -7.03
C THR A 271 2.34 -7.47 -6.41
N SER A 272 3.30 -7.94 -7.20
CA SER A 272 4.72 -7.92 -6.85
C SER A 272 5.48 -7.00 -7.79
N GLN A 273 6.53 -6.39 -7.27
CA GLN A 273 7.42 -5.56 -8.08
C GLN A 273 7.96 -6.35 -9.27
N ASN A 274 7.95 -5.72 -10.45
CA ASN A 274 8.51 -6.27 -11.69
C ASN A 274 7.88 -7.60 -12.15
N THR A 275 6.73 -8.00 -11.60
CA THR A 275 6.02 -9.22 -11.99
C THR A 275 4.74 -8.84 -12.72
N PRO A 276 4.57 -9.24 -14.00
CA PRO A 276 3.32 -9.02 -14.71
C PRO A 276 2.14 -9.64 -13.96
N SER A 277 1.05 -8.87 -13.85
CA SER A 277 -0.17 -9.28 -13.16
C SER A 277 -1.39 -9.01 -14.04
N GLN A 278 -2.54 -9.55 -13.65
CA GLN A 278 -3.82 -9.27 -14.32
C GLN A 278 -4.43 -7.91 -13.91
N LEU A 279 -3.66 -7.04 -13.22
CA LEU A 279 -4.15 -5.76 -12.72
C LEU A 279 -4.73 -4.86 -13.83
N PRO A 280 -4.05 -4.64 -14.98
CA PRO A 280 -4.63 -3.83 -16.05
C PRO A 280 -5.97 -4.39 -16.53
N ALA A 281 -6.02 -5.69 -16.83
CA ALA A 281 -7.23 -6.36 -17.30
C ALA A 281 -8.39 -6.26 -16.29
N LEU A 282 -8.10 -6.41 -14.99
CA LEU A 282 -9.09 -6.32 -13.92
C LEU A 282 -9.65 -4.90 -13.79
N ILE A 283 -8.79 -3.89 -13.74
CA ILE A 283 -9.19 -2.49 -13.60
C ILE A 283 -9.93 -2.00 -14.86
N HIS A 284 -9.42 -2.31 -16.05
CA HIS A 284 -10.05 -1.94 -17.32
C HIS A 284 -11.43 -2.58 -17.46
N SER A 285 -11.56 -3.87 -17.15
CA SER A 285 -12.87 -4.54 -17.12
C SER A 285 -13.79 -3.89 -16.09
N THR A 286 -13.28 -3.53 -14.91
CA THR A 286 -14.07 -2.88 -13.86
C THR A 286 -14.63 -1.53 -14.33
N LEU A 287 -13.82 -0.74 -15.04
CA LEU A 287 -14.23 0.55 -15.63
C LEU A 287 -15.13 0.41 -16.88
N GLY A 288 -15.40 -0.83 -17.33
CA GLY A 288 -16.14 -1.12 -18.54
C GLY A 288 -15.40 -0.69 -19.81
N ILE A 289 -14.06 -0.81 -19.79
CA ILE A 289 -13.21 -0.62 -20.95
C ILE A 289 -13.01 -1.99 -21.59
N THR A 290 -13.50 -2.14 -22.82
CA THR A 290 -13.44 -3.39 -23.56
C THR A 290 -12.49 -3.25 -24.74
N SER A 291 -11.51 -4.16 -24.84
CA SER A 291 -10.70 -4.31 -26.05
C SER A 291 -11.55 -4.81 -27.22
N LEU A 292 -11.40 -4.18 -28.38
CA LEU A 292 -12.09 -4.57 -29.61
C LEU A 292 -11.37 -5.75 -30.30
N LEU A 293 -10.12 -5.98 -29.94
CA LEU A 293 -9.23 -6.97 -30.58
C LEU A 293 -9.00 -8.23 -29.74
N LYS A 294 -8.86 -8.08 -28.42
CA LYS A 294 -8.48 -9.17 -27.51
C LYS A 294 -9.35 -9.17 -26.25
N ARG A 295 -10.25 -10.14 -26.16
CA ARG A 295 -11.03 -10.39 -24.94
C ARG A 295 -10.47 -11.60 -24.20
N GLN A 296 -9.45 -11.39 -23.37
CA GLN A 296 -8.96 -12.45 -22.49
C GLN A 296 -9.79 -12.47 -21.21
N PRO A 297 -10.41 -13.62 -20.85
CA PRO A 297 -11.10 -13.74 -19.58
C PRO A 297 -10.09 -13.68 -18.44
N LEU A 298 -10.46 -12.96 -17.37
CA LEU A 298 -9.68 -12.95 -16.14
C LEU A 298 -9.66 -14.36 -15.54
N LYS A 299 -8.48 -14.81 -15.13
CA LYS A 299 -8.27 -16.08 -14.45
C LYS A 299 -8.17 -15.83 -12.95
N HIS A 300 -9.14 -16.34 -12.22
CA HIS A 300 -9.13 -16.34 -10.77
C HIS A 300 -8.01 -17.26 -10.26
N ASN A 301 -7.34 -16.84 -9.21
CA ASN A 301 -6.34 -17.64 -8.53
C ASN A 301 -6.39 -17.36 -7.03
N VAL A 302 -6.57 -18.42 -6.24
CA VAL A 302 -6.50 -18.39 -4.78
C VAL A 302 -5.48 -19.39 -4.23
N ILE A 303 -4.70 -20.01 -5.10
CA ILE A 303 -3.79 -21.12 -4.78
C ILE A 303 -2.34 -20.64 -4.80
N ASP A 304 -1.91 -19.98 -5.89
CA ASP A 304 -0.56 -19.41 -5.91
C ASP A 304 -0.55 -18.13 -5.06
N ARG A 305 -0.04 -18.25 -3.83
CA ARG A 305 -0.12 -17.22 -2.77
C ARG A 305 0.41 -15.84 -3.15
N ASP A 306 1.36 -15.76 -4.08
CA ASP A 306 1.98 -14.52 -4.56
C ASP A 306 1.26 -13.90 -5.77
N LYS A 307 0.26 -14.59 -6.33
CA LYS A 307 -0.46 -14.20 -7.56
C LYS A 307 -1.97 -14.25 -7.39
N ILE A 308 -2.46 -13.92 -6.20
CA ILE A 308 -3.88 -13.95 -5.89
C ILE A 308 -4.65 -13.01 -6.79
N VAL A 309 -5.74 -13.52 -7.38
CA VAL A 309 -6.71 -12.76 -8.17
C VAL A 309 -8.11 -13.29 -7.84
N VAL A 310 -8.91 -12.48 -7.17
CA VAL A 310 -10.32 -12.71 -6.92
C VAL A 310 -11.10 -11.63 -7.65
N VAL A 311 -11.81 -12.03 -8.71
CA VAL A 311 -12.65 -11.12 -9.48
C VAL A 311 -14.02 -10.95 -8.81
N PRO A 312 -14.75 -9.85 -9.08
CA PRO A 312 -16.10 -9.67 -8.54
C PRO A 312 -17.01 -10.82 -8.97
N ASN A 313 -17.98 -11.19 -8.12
CA ASN A 313 -18.98 -12.25 -8.39
C ASN A 313 -18.44 -13.68 -8.62
N TRP A 314 -17.16 -13.95 -8.34
CA TRP A 314 -16.62 -15.31 -8.40
C TRP A 314 -16.64 -16.02 -7.03
N ASP A 315 -16.41 -15.28 -5.95
CA ASP A 315 -16.19 -15.84 -4.63
C ASP A 315 -17.50 -16.22 -3.90
N SER A 316 -17.40 -16.96 -2.80
CA SER A 316 -18.54 -17.39 -1.96
C SER A 316 -18.00 -17.99 -0.65
N TRP A 317 -18.78 -17.99 0.43
CA TRP A 317 -18.36 -18.62 1.70
C TRP A 317 -17.87 -20.06 1.56
N GLY A 318 -18.50 -20.86 0.69
CA GLY A 318 -18.06 -22.23 0.41
C GLY A 318 -16.63 -22.30 -0.13
N LYS A 319 -16.25 -21.39 -1.04
CA LYS A 319 -14.89 -21.31 -1.59
C LYS A 319 -13.88 -20.73 -0.60
N ILE A 320 -14.31 -19.88 0.33
CA ILE A 320 -13.45 -19.29 1.34
C ILE A 320 -13.08 -20.34 2.39
N ARG A 321 -14.07 -21.11 2.87
CA ARG A 321 -13.89 -22.11 3.93
C ARG A 321 -12.93 -23.26 3.55
N ILE A 322 -12.82 -23.59 2.27
CA ILE A 322 -11.99 -24.72 1.80
C ILE A 322 -10.50 -24.40 1.65
N LEU A 323 -10.11 -23.13 1.73
CA LEU A 323 -8.72 -22.72 1.49
C LEU A 323 -7.79 -23.12 2.65
N GLY A 324 -8.20 -22.82 3.88
CA GLY A 324 -7.45 -23.09 5.11
C GLY A 324 -8.12 -24.13 6.02
N GLY A 325 -7.67 -24.17 7.28
CA GLY A 325 -8.21 -25.04 8.33
C GLY A 325 -9.61 -24.62 8.81
N THR A 326 -9.84 -24.64 10.12
CA THR A 326 -11.13 -24.21 10.70
C THR A 326 -11.26 -22.69 10.64
N PHE A 327 -11.87 -22.17 9.57
CA PHE A 327 -12.18 -20.74 9.41
C PHE A 327 -13.70 -20.51 9.37
N ASP A 328 -14.19 -19.64 10.26
CA ASP A 328 -15.61 -19.31 10.33
C ASP A 328 -15.90 -17.99 9.58
N ALA A 329 -16.18 -18.13 8.28
CA ALA A 329 -16.53 -16.99 7.43
C ALA A 329 -17.81 -16.26 7.89
N GLU A 330 -18.73 -16.96 8.57
CA GLU A 330 -19.97 -16.33 9.05
C GLU A 330 -19.70 -15.45 10.25
N LEU A 331 -18.88 -15.92 11.20
CA LEU A 331 -18.44 -15.14 12.35
C LEU A 331 -17.71 -13.87 11.91
N VAL A 332 -16.73 -14.00 11.01
CA VAL A 332 -15.96 -12.86 10.49
C VAL A 332 -16.87 -11.90 9.72
N SER A 333 -17.77 -12.42 8.89
CA SER A 333 -18.72 -11.58 8.14
C SER A 333 -19.64 -10.78 9.06
N ARG A 334 -20.14 -11.38 10.14
CA ARG A 334 -20.98 -10.69 11.13
C ARG A 334 -20.17 -9.69 11.96
N GLY A 335 -18.94 -10.02 12.35
CA GLY A 335 -18.10 -9.07 13.08
C GLY A 335 -17.78 -7.83 12.26
N TRP A 336 -17.50 -8.02 10.97
CA TRP A 336 -17.29 -6.91 10.05
C TRP A 336 -18.52 -6.01 9.91
N GLU A 337 -19.73 -6.58 9.92
CA GLU A 337 -20.98 -5.83 9.92
C GLU A 337 -21.12 -4.88 11.11
N GLU A 338 -20.69 -5.33 12.30
CA GLU A 338 -20.72 -4.52 13.51
C GLU A 338 -19.60 -3.46 13.53
N ASP A 339 -18.47 -3.77 12.91
CA ASP A 339 -17.32 -2.87 12.77
C ASP A 339 -17.65 -1.69 11.84
N ILE A 340 -18.21 -1.93 10.65
CA ILE A 340 -18.53 -0.84 9.71
C ILE A 340 -19.63 0.10 10.22
N LYS A 341 -20.52 -0.38 11.09
CA LYS A 341 -21.58 0.45 11.73
C LYS A 341 -21.05 1.37 12.83
N LEU A 342 -19.75 1.32 13.15
CA LEU A 342 -19.13 2.26 14.08
C LEU A 342 -19.31 3.71 13.59
N PRO A 343 -19.61 4.66 14.50
CA PRO A 343 -19.65 6.07 14.13
C PRO A 343 -18.31 6.58 13.57
N PRO A 344 -18.34 7.54 12.63
CA PRO A 344 -17.14 8.22 12.15
C PRO A 344 -16.31 8.80 13.29
N GLY A 345 -14.99 8.60 13.23
CA GLY A 345 -14.04 9.04 14.27
C GLY A 345 -13.91 8.08 15.46
N SER A 346 -14.61 6.94 15.44
CA SER A 346 -14.36 5.87 16.42
C SER A 346 -12.92 5.34 16.32
N LYS A 347 -12.41 4.80 17.42
CA LYS A 347 -11.16 4.03 17.39
C LYS A 347 -11.45 2.62 16.88
N ALA A 348 -10.45 2.00 16.27
CA ALA A 348 -10.53 0.60 15.86
C ALA A 348 -10.80 -0.29 17.09
N PRO A 349 -11.76 -1.23 17.02
CA PRO A 349 -12.04 -2.14 18.12
C PRO A 349 -10.82 -2.99 18.48
N THR A 350 -10.69 -3.29 19.76
CA THR A 350 -9.64 -4.15 20.30
C THR A 350 -10.25 -5.30 21.11
N MET A 351 -9.46 -6.35 21.37
CA MET A 351 -9.91 -7.47 22.21
C MET A 351 -10.27 -7.07 23.64
N GLU A 352 -9.76 -5.94 24.13
CA GLU A 352 -10.11 -5.39 25.45
C GLU A 352 -11.55 -4.87 25.48
N ASP A 353 -12.04 -4.33 24.37
CA ASP A 353 -13.41 -3.81 24.23
C ASP A 353 -14.46 -4.93 24.23
N GLU A 354 -14.05 -6.17 23.95
CA GLU A 354 -14.92 -7.36 23.98
C GLU A 354 -15.08 -7.97 25.37
N GLN A 355 -14.25 -7.58 26.34
CA GLN A 355 -14.37 -8.10 27.71
C GLN A 355 -15.60 -7.50 28.41
N PRO A 356 -16.40 -8.31 29.13
CA PRO A 356 -17.56 -7.80 29.84
C PRO A 356 -17.10 -6.85 30.95
N SER A 357 -17.34 -5.55 30.77
CA SER A 357 -16.94 -4.47 31.68
C SER A 357 -17.80 -4.38 32.96
N SER A 358 -18.64 -5.39 33.25
CA SER A 358 -19.58 -5.38 34.37
C SER A 358 -19.68 -6.76 35.05
N PRO A 359 -19.58 -6.85 36.40
CA PRO A 359 -19.91 -8.08 37.14
C PRO A 359 -21.42 -8.41 37.08
N ASP A 360 -22.26 -7.47 36.66
CA ASP A 360 -23.71 -7.61 36.49
C ASP A 360 -24.10 -8.12 35.10
N GLY A 361 -23.48 -9.21 34.62
CA GLY A 361 -24.06 -10.13 33.61
C GLY A 361 -24.63 -9.58 32.29
N SER A 362 -24.56 -8.29 31.99
CA SER A 362 -24.95 -7.72 30.72
C SER A 362 -23.80 -8.02 29.78
N ALA A 363 -23.92 -9.11 29.03
CA ALA A 363 -23.08 -9.36 27.87
C ALA A 363 -22.95 -8.03 27.11
N SER A 364 -21.72 -7.68 26.70
CA SER A 364 -21.54 -6.60 25.72
C SER A 364 -22.58 -6.81 24.63
N ALA A 365 -23.48 -5.84 24.44
CA ALA A 365 -24.56 -5.96 23.47
C ALA A 365 -24.03 -6.07 22.03
N ARG A 366 -22.72 -5.85 21.87
CA ARG A 366 -21.99 -5.93 20.61
C ARG A 366 -21.49 -7.34 20.37
N GLY A 367 -21.76 -7.86 19.17
CA GLY A 367 -21.11 -9.06 18.67
C GLY A 367 -19.59 -8.86 18.55
N PRO A 368 -18.83 -9.95 18.37
CA PRO A 368 -17.38 -9.86 18.29
C PRO A 368 -16.94 -9.16 16.99
N SER A 369 -15.93 -8.32 17.08
CA SER A 369 -15.33 -7.52 16.00
C SER A 369 -14.42 -8.37 15.12
N ALA A 370 -14.55 -8.23 13.80
CA ALA A 370 -13.63 -8.88 12.86
C ALA A 370 -12.25 -8.22 12.88
N ILE A 371 -12.19 -6.89 13.05
CA ILE A 371 -10.92 -6.14 13.18
C ILE A 371 -10.15 -6.62 14.42
N ALA A 372 -10.80 -6.65 15.59
CA ALA A 372 -10.15 -7.06 16.83
C ALA A 372 -9.64 -8.51 16.75
N GLN A 373 -10.45 -9.42 16.21
CA GLN A 373 -10.07 -10.82 16.00
C GLN A 373 -8.87 -10.97 15.07
N TYR A 374 -8.90 -10.26 13.94
CA TYR A 374 -7.84 -10.32 12.96
C TYR A 374 -6.52 -9.77 13.50
N GLU A 375 -6.52 -8.62 14.14
CA GLU A 375 -5.30 -7.99 14.67
C GLU A 375 -4.72 -8.72 15.87
N TYR A 376 -5.58 -9.33 16.69
CA TYR A 376 -5.12 -10.18 17.79
C TYR A 376 -4.35 -11.41 17.29
N TRP A 377 -4.83 -12.01 16.20
CA TRP A 377 -4.21 -13.16 15.55
C TRP A 377 -2.98 -12.74 14.72
N CYS A 378 -3.17 -11.82 13.78
CA CYS A 378 -2.13 -11.26 12.93
C CYS A 378 -1.48 -10.05 13.62
N ARG A 379 -0.52 -10.30 14.51
CA ARG A 379 0.23 -9.24 15.20
C ARG A 379 1.27 -8.57 14.32
N ASP A 380 1.72 -7.38 14.71
CA ASP A 380 2.79 -6.67 14.00
C ASP A 380 4.06 -7.54 13.90
N PRO A 381 4.53 -7.89 12.69
CA PRO A 381 5.75 -8.67 12.53
C PRO A 381 6.99 -7.98 13.11
N ASN A 382 7.00 -6.66 13.24
CA ASN A 382 8.12 -5.90 13.80
C ASN A 382 8.06 -5.76 15.32
N SER A 383 6.99 -6.25 15.97
CA SER A 383 6.85 -6.22 17.43
C SER A 383 7.73 -7.24 18.18
N GLY A 384 8.56 -7.99 17.45
CA GLY A 384 9.42 -9.06 17.98
C GLY A 384 10.40 -8.63 19.07
N GLY A 385 10.46 -9.44 20.13
CA GLY A 385 11.31 -9.30 21.33
C GLY A 385 10.56 -8.67 22.50
N LEU A 386 10.14 -7.41 22.35
CA LEU A 386 9.54 -6.64 23.45
C LEU A 386 8.05 -6.97 23.64
N ALA A 387 7.29 -7.21 22.58
CA ALA A 387 5.85 -7.51 22.70
C ALA A 387 5.54 -8.88 23.31
N VAL A 388 6.49 -9.84 23.20
CA VAL A 388 6.40 -11.13 23.92
C VAL A 388 6.62 -10.92 25.42
N VAL A 389 7.53 -10.01 25.80
CA VAL A 389 7.76 -9.61 27.19
C VAL A 389 6.58 -8.80 27.73
N GLU A 390 6.02 -7.90 26.93
CA GLU A 390 4.85 -7.09 27.26
C GLU A 390 3.57 -7.93 27.36
N SER A 391 3.40 -8.95 26.51
CA SER A 391 2.29 -9.93 26.65
C SER A 391 2.48 -10.88 27.84
N ALA A 392 3.72 -11.11 28.28
CA ALA A 392 4.02 -11.95 29.45
C ALA A 392 3.96 -11.17 30.77
N MET A 393 4.01 -9.84 30.72
CA MET A 393 3.85 -8.94 31.87
C MET A 393 2.41 -8.43 31.87
N SER A 394 1.53 -9.06 32.65
CA SER A 394 0.12 -8.71 32.78
C SER A 394 -0.17 -7.34 33.41
N ASP A 395 0.85 -6.51 33.64
CA ASP A 395 0.72 -5.14 34.14
C ASP A 395 1.42 -4.21 33.15
N GLY A 396 0.61 -3.52 32.34
CA GLY A 396 1.01 -2.60 31.27
C GLY A 396 1.73 -1.33 31.75
N THR A 397 2.80 -1.46 32.52
CA THR A 397 3.81 -0.41 32.64
C THR A 397 4.77 -0.54 31.48
N ALA A 398 4.54 0.28 30.46
CA ALA A 398 5.48 0.54 29.39
C ALA A 398 6.92 0.66 29.96
N VAL A 399 7.88 -0.03 29.34
CA VAL A 399 9.32 0.19 29.57
C VAL A 399 9.75 1.51 28.91
N GLY A 400 8.95 2.55 29.10
CA GLY A 400 9.27 3.93 28.80
C GLY A 400 9.49 4.63 30.12
N VAL A 401 10.74 4.93 30.45
CA VAL A 401 11.00 5.90 31.51
C VAL A 401 10.51 7.24 30.99
N THR A 402 9.44 7.77 31.56
CA THR A 402 9.04 9.16 31.31
C THR A 402 10.17 10.05 31.79
N SER A 403 10.85 10.72 30.85
CA SER A 403 11.82 11.74 31.21
C SER A 403 11.08 12.87 31.94
N ASP A 404 11.59 13.30 33.09
CA ASP A 404 11.10 14.49 33.78
C ASP A 404 11.07 15.68 32.81
N ASP A 405 10.06 16.55 32.96
CA ASP A 405 9.99 17.80 32.20
C ASP A 405 11.29 18.62 32.42
N PRO A 406 11.95 19.08 31.34
CA PRO A 406 13.24 19.75 31.46
C PRO A 406 13.14 21.05 32.27
N GLN A 407 12.00 21.74 32.25
CA GLN A 407 11.82 22.99 32.99
C GLN A 407 11.68 22.71 34.49
N ASP A 408 10.93 21.68 34.86
CA ASP A 408 10.80 21.23 36.25
C ASP A 408 12.15 20.74 36.83
N PHE A 409 12.93 19.99 36.03
CA PHE A 409 14.27 19.56 36.42
C PHE A 409 15.19 20.76 36.65
N LEU A 410 15.22 21.72 35.72
CA LEU A 410 16.05 22.92 35.83
C LEU A 410 15.64 23.79 37.02
N GLU A 411 14.35 23.92 37.33
CA GLU A 411 13.90 24.67 38.49
C GLU A 411 14.36 24.01 39.81
N ARG A 412 14.30 22.67 39.89
CA ARG A 412 14.84 21.92 41.03
C ARG A 412 16.34 22.14 41.18
N GLN A 413 17.10 22.08 40.08
CA GLN A 413 18.55 22.33 40.10
C GLN A 413 18.89 23.78 40.47
N LEU A 414 18.12 24.75 40.00
CA LEU A 414 18.30 26.17 40.32
C LEU A 414 18.14 26.42 41.83
N LYS A 415 17.14 25.82 42.48
CA LYS A 415 16.95 25.91 43.93
C LYS A 415 18.14 25.33 44.71
N ILE A 416 18.71 24.22 44.23
CA ILE A 416 19.92 23.62 44.82
C ILE A 416 21.11 24.57 44.66
N LEU A 417 21.26 25.18 43.49
CA LEU A 417 22.35 26.11 43.17
C LEU A 417 22.26 27.41 43.98
N GLU A 418 21.06 27.95 44.18
CA GLU A 418 20.81 29.11 45.05
C GLU A 418 21.10 28.78 46.52
N ALA A 419 20.72 27.59 46.99
CA ALA A 419 21.04 27.14 48.34
C ALA A 419 22.56 26.98 48.54
N PHE A 420 23.29 26.53 47.52
CA PHE A 420 24.75 26.48 47.54
C PHE A 420 25.38 27.87 47.50
N LYS A 421 24.84 28.79 46.70
CA LYS A 421 25.27 30.19 46.64
C LYS A 421 25.05 30.92 47.96
N ALA A 422 23.92 30.67 48.64
CA ALA A 422 23.63 31.26 49.95
C ALA A 422 24.48 30.68 51.09
N LYS A 423 24.99 29.45 50.92
CA LYS A 423 25.93 28.81 51.86
C LYS A 423 27.40 29.09 51.53
N ALA A 424 27.70 29.66 50.37
CA ALA A 424 29.04 30.10 50.03
C ALA A 424 29.35 31.37 50.83
N PRO A 425 30.43 31.42 51.64
CA PRO A 425 30.81 32.64 52.32
C PRO A 425 31.20 33.71 51.31
N ASP A 426 30.76 34.95 51.54
CA ASP A 426 31.14 36.14 50.77
C ASP A 426 32.65 36.39 50.88
N THR A 427 33.41 35.70 50.05
CA THR A 427 34.77 36.10 49.66
C THR A 427 34.77 36.37 48.17
N ALA A 428 34.13 37.47 47.79
CA ALA A 428 34.46 38.17 46.56
C ALA A 428 35.70 39.02 46.85
N GLY A 429 36.88 38.47 46.54
CA GLY A 429 38.08 39.24 46.24
C GLY A 429 38.33 39.14 44.75
N GLU A 430 38.31 40.28 44.06
CA GLU A 430 38.70 40.40 42.65
C GLU A 430 40.04 39.73 42.39
N GLY A 431 40.12 38.88 41.36
CA GLY A 431 41.41 38.38 40.89
C GLY A 431 41.35 37.12 40.04
N THR A 432 41.51 37.31 38.73
CA THR A 432 42.05 36.35 37.75
C THR A 432 41.25 35.07 37.44
N LEU A 433 40.70 35.06 36.22
CA LEU A 433 40.28 33.87 35.47
C LEU A 433 41.47 32.90 35.33
N SER A 434 41.51 31.86 36.14
CA SER A 434 42.29 30.64 35.87
C SER A 434 41.33 29.50 35.60
N SER A 435 41.23 29.11 34.33
CA SER A 435 40.63 27.87 33.86
C SER A 435 41.44 26.69 34.40
N SER A 436 41.21 26.33 35.66
CA SER A 436 41.61 25.04 36.22
C SER A 436 40.35 24.24 36.50
N THR A 437 39.99 23.39 35.55
CA THR A 437 38.89 22.42 35.64
C THR A 437 39.23 21.40 36.73
N ARG A 438 39.02 21.77 38.00
CA ARG A 438 38.94 20.80 39.10
C ARG A 438 37.69 19.97 38.86
N ARG A 439 37.89 18.74 38.40
CA ARG A 439 36.89 17.68 38.38
C ARG A 439 36.24 17.62 39.76
N LEU A 440 34.96 17.98 39.83
CA LEU A 440 34.11 17.71 40.98
C LEU A 440 33.95 16.19 41.05
N ASN A 441 34.45 15.61 42.13
CA ASN A 441 34.29 14.20 42.46
C ASN A 441 32.86 14.02 42.97
N LEU A 442 31.91 13.73 42.07
CA LEU A 442 30.59 13.23 42.45
C LEU A 442 30.78 11.80 42.98
N GLY A 443 30.31 11.56 44.20
CA GLY A 443 30.37 10.26 44.83
C GLY A 443 29.54 9.23 44.07
N ASP A 444 30.19 8.12 43.77
CA ASP A 444 29.63 6.76 43.71
C ASP A 444 28.29 6.59 42.98
N GLU A 445 28.23 7.00 41.71
CA GLU A 445 27.36 6.30 40.78
C GLU A 445 27.98 4.92 40.53
N LYS A 446 27.44 3.90 41.19
CA LYS A 446 27.67 2.51 40.81
C LYS A 446 27.40 2.40 39.31
N SER A 447 28.47 2.27 38.55
CA SER A 447 28.45 2.11 37.11
C SER A 447 27.43 1.03 36.77
N VAL A 448 26.54 1.31 35.83
CA VAL A 448 25.50 0.40 35.31
C VAL A 448 26.08 -0.98 34.91
N LYS A 449 27.41 -1.07 34.73
CA LYS A 449 28.17 -2.31 34.57
C LYS A 449 28.01 -3.34 35.69
N ASP A 450 27.74 -2.95 36.94
CA ASP A 450 27.72 -3.90 38.06
C ASP A 450 26.37 -4.66 38.20
N HIS A 451 25.33 -4.30 37.43
CA HIS A 451 24.00 -4.93 37.48
C HIS A 451 23.64 -5.72 36.21
N ILE A 452 24.51 -5.71 35.19
CA ILE A 452 24.31 -6.46 33.95
C ILE A 452 25.21 -7.69 34.00
N GLY A 453 24.61 -8.88 34.06
CA GLY A 453 25.37 -10.14 33.98
C GLY A 453 26.13 -10.26 32.65
N PRO A 454 27.18 -11.11 32.58
CA PRO A 454 28.03 -11.22 31.39
C PRO A 454 27.19 -11.58 30.15
N VAL A 455 27.30 -10.75 29.10
CA VAL A 455 26.58 -10.94 27.85
C VAL A 455 27.32 -11.98 27.02
N GLN A 456 26.76 -13.19 26.94
CA GLN A 456 27.33 -14.30 26.18
C GLN A 456 26.60 -14.49 24.85
N PHE A 457 27.35 -14.55 23.75
CA PHE A 457 26.84 -14.84 22.42
C PHE A 457 27.21 -16.26 22.02
N ASN A 458 26.27 -17.03 21.45
CA ASN A 458 26.56 -18.35 20.90
C ASN A 458 26.91 -18.21 19.41
N MET A 459 28.18 -18.34 19.07
CA MET A 459 28.64 -18.41 17.68
C MET A 459 29.06 -19.84 17.35
N GLY A 460 28.22 -20.57 16.63
CA GLY A 460 28.56 -21.90 16.10
C GLY A 460 28.70 -23.00 17.16
N GLY A 461 28.02 -22.89 18.31
CA GLY A 461 28.07 -23.87 19.40
C GLY A 461 29.07 -23.54 20.51
N ILE A 462 29.78 -22.42 20.39
CA ILE A 462 30.74 -21.93 21.38
C ILE A 462 30.15 -20.67 22.02
N GLN A 463 30.08 -20.66 23.35
CA GLN A 463 29.69 -19.48 24.13
C GLN A 463 30.90 -18.54 24.22
N VAL A 464 30.75 -17.33 23.68
CA VAL A 464 31.80 -16.31 23.65
C VAL A 464 31.34 -15.12 24.48
N ASP A 465 32.18 -14.71 25.43
CA ASP A 465 31.96 -13.54 26.27
C ASP A 465 32.33 -12.26 25.50
N ALA A 466 31.39 -11.32 25.42
CA ALA A 466 31.54 -10.08 24.67
C ALA A 466 32.66 -9.19 25.24
N ASP A 467 32.85 -9.21 26.55
CA ASP A 467 33.83 -8.36 27.23
C ASP A 467 35.26 -8.82 26.93
N ASP A 468 35.50 -10.13 26.81
CA ASP A 468 36.81 -10.69 26.42
C ASP A 468 37.18 -10.32 24.97
N MET A 469 36.21 -10.31 24.05
CA MET A 469 36.44 -9.87 22.68
C MET A 469 36.77 -8.37 22.59
N LEU A 470 36.07 -7.53 23.35
CA LEU A 470 36.32 -6.08 23.42
C LEU A 470 37.69 -5.77 24.01
N GLN A 471 38.10 -6.50 25.06
CA GLN A 471 39.42 -6.38 25.66
C GLN A 471 40.53 -6.70 24.65
N ARG A 472 40.40 -7.82 23.93
CA ARG A 472 41.36 -8.23 22.89
C ARG A 472 41.44 -7.24 21.73
N LEU A 473 40.32 -6.64 21.34
CA LEU A 473 40.31 -5.63 20.28
C LEU A 473 41.05 -4.36 20.72
N LYS A 474 40.91 -3.98 21.99
CA LYS A 474 41.54 -2.81 22.59
C LYS A 474 43.04 -3.01 22.74
N ASP A 475 43.49 -4.19 23.16
CA ASP A 475 44.91 -4.54 23.27
C ASP A 475 45.61 -4.58 21.91
N ARG A 476 44.89 -5.03 20.87
CA ARG A 476 45.37 -4.99 19.48
C ARG A 476 45.53 -3.56 18.97
N ASN A 477 44.60 -2.66 19.31
CA ASN A 477 44.67 -1.28 18.86
C ASN A 477 45.74 -0.47 19.61
N ALA A 478 46.03 -0.82 20.86
CA ALA A 478 47.11 -0.20 21.64
C ALA A 478 48.51 -0.50 21.09
N HIS A 479 48.70 -1.65 20.43
CA HIS A 479 49.96 -1.99 19.77
C HIS A 479 50.23 -1.25 18.46
N ALA A 480 49.22 -0.60 17.86
CA ALA A 480 49.35 0.14 16.61
C ALA A 480 49.74 1.63 16.81
N ALA A 481 49.86 2.11 18.05
CA ALA A 481 49.95 3.54 18.37
C ALA A 481 51.27 3.99 19.03
N SER A 482 52.40 3.32 18.75
CA SER A 482 53.74 3.75 19.21
C SER A 482 54.60 4.27 18.05
N PRO A 483 55.22 5.47 18.13
CA PRO A 483 56.05 6.04 17.06
C PRO A 483 57.55 5.65 17.18
N GLU A 484 58.19 5.43 16.03
CA GLU A 484 59.60 5.01 15.83
C GLU A 484 60.63 6.15 15.97
N PRO A 485 61.95 5.85 15.90
CA PRO A 485 62.92 6.77 15.32
C PRO A 485 63.68 6.22 14.08
N ASP A 486 63.62 7.05 13.04
CA ASP A 486 64.40 7.26 11.80
C ASP A 486 65.71 6.50 11.51
N GLU A 487 65.80 5.98 10.28
CA GLU A 487 66.96 6.14 9.38
C GLU A 487 66.51 6.43 7.93
N SER A 488 67.39 7.12 7.19
CA SER A 488 67.14 8.10 6.14
C SER A 488 66.92 7.60 4.69
N ASN A 489 65.89 8.17 4.06
CA ASN A 489 65.84 8.87 2.76
C ASN A 489 66.39 8.19 1.47
N ASP A 490 65.51 7.81 0.53
CA ASP A 490 65.42 8.40 -0.83
C ASP A 490 64.14 7.98 -1.60
N GLY A 491 63.55 8.91 -2.37
CA GLY A 491 62.82 8.66 -3.62
C GLY A 491 61.33 8.22 -3.65
N GLY A 492 60.42 9.18 -3.91
CA GLY A 492 59.27 9.13 -4.85
C GLY A 492 58.20 7.99 -4.81
N PRO A 493 56.89 8.29 -4.85
CA PRO A 493 55.84 7.29 -4.64
C PRO A 493 55.43 6.62 -5.95
N SER A 494 55.94 5.41 -6.22
CA SER A 494 55.29 4.40 -7.08
C SER A 494 56.13 3.12 -7.11
N ALA A 495 55.86 2.18 -6.20
CA ALA A 495 56.00 0.73 -6.38
C ALA A 495 55.85 0.00 -5.03
N ASN A 496 55.42 -1.27 -5.10
CA ASN A 496 55.49 -2.30 -4.05
C ASN A 496 54.26 -2.48 -3.14
N LEU A 497 53.20 -3.06 -3.71
CA LEU A 497 52.71 -4.36 -3.21
C LEU A 497 52.06 -5.19 -4.34
N ALA A 498 52.83 -5.49 -5.38
CA ALA A 498 52.62 -6.71 -6.14
C ALA A 498 53.38 -7.82 -5.38
N LYS A 499 52.64 -8.73 -4.75
CA LYS A 499 53.18 -10.02 -4.31
C LYS A 499 52.60 -11.07 -5.23
N ASP A 500 53.51 -11.77 -5.90
CA ASP A 500 53.25 -12.74 -6.95
C ASP A 500 52.26 -13.83 -6.52
N PHE A 501 51.17 -13.95 -7.27
CA PHE A 501 50.35 -15.17 -7.29
C PHE A 501 50.87 -16.05 -8.43
N ASP A 502 51.28 -17.27 -8.11
CA ASP A 502 51.71 -18.27 -9.08
C ASP A 502 50.55 -18.64 -10.03
N ASN A 503 50.61 -18.10 -11.24
CA ASN A 503 49.60 -18.24 -12.28
C ASN A 503 49.37 -19.72 -12.67
N GLU A 504 50.38 -20.57 -12.48
CA GLU A 504 50.33 -22.01 -12.75
C GLU A 504 49.43 -22.77 -11.76
N GLN A 505 49.33 -22.32 -10.51
CA GLN A 505 48.47 -22.93 -9.49
C GLN A 505 46.98 -22.59 -9.73
N LEU A 506 46.70 -21.37 -10.18
CA LEU A 506 45.35 -20.96 -10.57
C LEU A 506 44.88 -21.73 -11.81
N GLN A 507 45.75 -21.96 -12.79
CA GLN A 507 45.41 -22.67 -14.01
C GLN A 507 45.09 -24.16 -13.75
N ASN A 508 45.80 -24.80 -12.81
CA ASN A 508 45.51 -26.17 -12.36
C ASN A 508 44.23 -26.27 -11.52
N PHE A 509 43.88 -25.21 -10.79
CA PHE A 509 42.64 -25.15 -10.03
C PHE A 509 41.40 -25.05 -10.93
N PHE A 510 41.46 -24.21 -11.98
CA PHE A 510 40.34 -24.05 -12.92
C PHE A 510 40.19 -25.24 -13.89
N SER A 511 41.29 -25.91 -14.28
CA SER A 511 41.21 -27.12 -15.10
C SER A 511 40.61 -28.32 -14.36
N GLY A 512 40.88 -28.46 -13.05
CA GLY A 512 40.25 -29.46 -12.19
C GLY A 512 38.74 -29.26 -11.99
N LEU A 513 38.28 -28.00 -12.05
CA LEU A 513 36.87 -27.64 -11.93
C LEU A 513 36.06 -27.95 -13.20
N MET A 514 36.67 -27.79 -14.39
CA MET A 514 36.01 -28.12 -15.67
C MET A 514 35.90 -29.63 -15.93
N ASN A 515 36.84 -30.45 -15.45
CA ASN A 515 36.83 -31.90 -15.68
C ASN A 515 35.88 -32.68 -14.76
N ARG A 516 35.26 -32.04 -13.76
CA ARG A 516 34.35 -32.72 -12.81
C ARG A 516 32.88 -32.72 -13.26
N THR A 517 32.53 -31.99 -14.30
CA THR A 517 31.15 -31.87 -14.81
C THR A 517 30.84 -32.72 -16.06
N ALA A 518 31.77 -33.57 -16.52
CA ALA A 518 31.56 -34.44 -17.68
C ALA A 518 31.84 -35.91 -17.34
N GLY A 519 30.83 -36.62 -16.83
CA GLY A 519 30.86 -38.09 -16.81
C GLY A 519 30.08 -38.73 -15.68
N ALA A 520 28.76 -38.90 -15.85
CA ALA A 520 28.01 -40.04 -15.29
C ALA A 520 26.59 -40.08 -15.87
N ALA A 521 26.47 -40.50 -17.13
CA ALA A 521 25.30 -41.21 -17.62
C ALA A 521 25.82 -42.58 -18.10
N ASP A 522 25.52 -43.66 -17.36
CA ASP A 522 24.80 -44.88 -17.81
C ASP A 522 24.90 -46.06 -16.80
N SER A 523 23.72 -46.54 -16.32
CA SER A 523 23.18 -47.93 -16.05
C SER A 523 24.09 -49.13 -15.61
N PRO A 524 23.60 -50.25 -14.98
CA PRO A 524 22.29 -50.90 -15.19
C PRO A 524 21.59 -51.66 -14.00
N ARG A 525 20.36 -52.11 -14.31
CA ARG A 525 19.47 -53.14 -13.71
C ARG A 525 19.99 -54.05 -12.57
N SER A 526 19.16 -54.16 -11.52
CA SER A 526 18.52 -55.40 -11.04
C SER A 526 17.26 -55.05 -10.26
#